data_AF-A0A9N9B6S5-F1
#
_entry.id   AF-A0A9N9B6S5-F1
#
_cell.length_a   1.000
_cell.length_b   1.000
_cell.length_c   1.000
_cell.angle_alpha   90.00
_cell.angle_beta   90.00
_cell.angle_gamma   90.00
#
_symmetry.space_group_name_H-M   'P 1'
#
loop_
_entity.id
_entity.type
_entity.pdbx_description
1 polymer ?
#
loop_
_entity_poly.entity_id
_entity_poly.type
_entity_poly.pdbx_seq_one_letter_code
_entity_poly.pdbx_strand_id
1 'polypeptide(L)'
;MKLEAIPVIDFSSFTDSNSVYAESDRQKVARELDIACRDVGFFYLKGHNVPQDICERVLKLGYEFFHLPNEEKDKLSIANEDFARLGENVTRYQKDWHEALDYYKPVSPNHPLVIKNLPLRGKNQWPTNPSEFRSVFEQYIEHMNSLGAKVMSAIAIGLGLEHDHFVKFMDDSFWVMRVIGYPPLSNANGVDRVKHSC
;
A
#
# COMPACT_ATOMS: atom_id res chain seq x y z
N MET A 1 26.01 14.64 -1.93
CA MET A 1 25.41 15.85 -1.33
C MET A 1 24.40 15.32 -0.32
N LYS A 2 24.52 15.62 0.98
CA LYS A 2 23.63 15.03 1.98
C LYS A 2 22.27 15.73 1.91
N LEU A 3 21.20 15.01 1.62
CA LEU A 3 19.86 15.57 1.53
C LEU A 3 19.36 15.97 2.93
N GLU A 4 18.93 17.22 3.10
CA GLU A 4 18.43 17.75 4.38
C GLU A 4 16.95 17.46 4.62
N ALA A 5 16.24 16.98 3.60
CA ALA A 5 14.83 16.62 3.64
C ALA A 5 14.56 15.42 2.71
N ILE A 6 13.42 14.76 2.92
CA ILE A 6 12.94 13.71 2.01
C ILE A 6 12.63 14.35 0.64
N PRO A 7 13.21 13.88 -0.47
CA PRO A 7 12.98 14.45 -1.79
C PRO A 7 11.50 14.40 -2.21
N VAL A 8 11.05 15.45 -2.91
CA VAL A 8 9.74 15.48 -3.58
C VAL A 8 10.01 15.46 -5.09
N ILE A 9 9.69 14.36 -5.75
CA ILE A 9 10.00 14.11 -7.16
C ILE A 9 8.75 14.33 -8.01
N ASP A 10 8.88 15.12 -9.07
CA ASP A 10 7.80 15.32 -10.05
C ASP A 10 7.75 14.14 -11.02
N PHE A 11 6.71 13.33 -10.92
CA PHE A 11 6.57 12.10 -11.69
C PHE A 11 5.72 12.28 -12.96
N SER A 12 5.37 13.51 -13.30
CA SER A 12 4.45 13.82 -14.41
C SER A 12 4.93 13.27 -15.76
N SER A 13 6.25 13.20 -15.99
CA SER A 13 6.82 12.65 -17.23
C SER A 13 6.57 11.15 -17.45
N PHE A 14 6.17 10.43 -16.39
CA PHE A 14 5.82 9.00 -16.46
C PHE A 14 4.30 8.76 -16.45
N THR A 15 3.50 9.77 -16.12
CA THR A 15 2.06 9.61 -15.85
C THR A 15 1.16 10.40 -16.77
N ASP A 16 1.65 11.46 -17.40
CA ASP A 16 0.93 12.24 -18.39
C ASP A 16 0.99 11.55 -19.76
N SER A 17 -0.18 11.22 -20.30
CA SER A 17 -0.33 10.56 -21.60
C SER A 17 -0.27 11.52 -22.79
N ASN A 18 -0.25 12.84 -22.56
CA ASN A 18 -0.34 13.84 -23.64
C ASN A 18 0.98 14.08 -24.41
N SER A 19 1.99 13.21 -24.26
CA SER A 19 3.28 13.24 -24.97
C SER A 19 4.02 14.58 -24.93
N VAL A 20 3.83 15.39 -23.89
CA VAL A 20 4.52 16.68 -23.73
C VAL A 20 5.99 16.51 -23.30
N TYR A 21 6.35 15.33 -22.77
CA TYR A 21 7.67 15.07 -22.18
C TYR A 21 8.60 14.32 -23.14
N ALA A 22 9.87 14.74 -23.17
CA ALA A 22 10.90 14.05 -23.92
C ALA A 22 11.48 12.87 -23.12
N GLU A 23 12.19 11.96 -23.79
CA GLU A 23 12.90 10.86 -23.13
C GLU A 23 13.91 11.37 -22.08
N SER A 24 14.56 12.51 -22.37
CA SER A 24 15.49 13.14 -21.43
C SER A 24 14.82 13.60 -20.12
N ASP A 25 13.51 13.89 -20.12
CA ASP A 25 12.79 14.24 -18.89
C ASP A 25 12.53 13.00 -18.04
N ARG A 26 12.18 11.87 -18.66
CA ARG A 26 12.10 10.57 -17.97
C ARG A 26 13.44 10.16 -17.36
N GLN A 27 14.54 10.37 -18.08
CA GLN A 27 15.89 10.11 -17.58
C GLN A 27 16.26 10.97 -16.37
N LYS A 28 15.86 12.25 -16.34
CA LYS A 28 16.08 13.12 -15.17
C LYS A 28 15.36 12.58 -13.94
N VAL A 29 14.06 12.27 -14.07
CA VAL A 29 13.25 11.73 -12.97
C VAL A 29 13.79 10.38 -12.49
N ALA A 30 14.20 9.50 -13.41
CA ALA A 30 14.84 8.23 -13.06
C ALA A 30 16.14 8.42 -12.27
N ARG A 31 16.95 9.43 -12.62
CA ARG A 31 18.16 9.78 -11.87
C ARG A 31 17.85 10.37 -10.49
N GLU A 32 16.82 11.18 -10.36
CA GLU A 32 16.36 11.68 -9.05
C GLU A 32 15.91 10.54 -8.13
N LEU A 33 15.18 9.56 -8.67
CA LEU A 33 14.80 8.35 -7.94
C LEU A 33 16.00 7.51 -7.51
N ASP A 34 16.97 7.29 -8.40
CA ASP A 34 18.21 6.56 -8.05
C ASP A 34 18.95 7.22 -6.88
N ILE A 35 19.11 8.55 -6.92
CA ILE A 35 19.75 9.32 -5.84
C ILE A 35 18.94 9.22 -4.54
N ALA A 36 17.62 9.42 -4.59
CA ALA A 36 16.77 9.35 -3.42
C ALA A 36 16.80 7.95 -2.76
N CYS A 37 16.77 6.88 -3.57
CA CYS A 37 16.87 5.51 -3.10
C CYS A 37 18.22 5.20 -2.43
N ARG A 38 19.34 5.69 -2.98
CA ARG A 38 20.69 5.42 -2.44
C ARG A 38 21.02 6.24 -1.20
N ASP A 39 20.63 7.51 -1.19
CA ASP A 39 21.09 8.46 -0.17
C ASP A 39 20.12 8.57 1.02
N VAL A 40 18.82 8.36 0.80
CA VAL A 40 17.76 8.52 1.83
C VAL A 40 16.98 7.22 2.05
N GLY A 41 16.70 6.49 0.98
CA GLY A 41 15.81 5.32 1.00
C GLY A 41 14.31 5.66 0.98
N PHE A 42 13.95 6.94 0.88
CA PHE A 42 12.58 7.44 0.83
C PHE A 42 12.44 8.66 -0.09
N PHE A 43 11.25 8.84 -0.66
CA PHE A 43 10.87 10.01 -1.47
C PHE A 43 9.35 10.19 -1.47
N TYR A 44 8.89 11.41 -1.75
CA TYR A 44 7.50 11.72 -2.11
C TYR A 44 7.39 11.84 -3.63
N LEU A 45 6.25 11.43 -4.18
CA LEU A 45 5.90 11.67 -5.58
C LEU A 45 4.81 12.74 -5.65
N LYS A 46 4.95 13.70 -6.57
CA LYS A 46 3.87 14.55 -7.05
C LYS A 46 3.64 14.28 -8.54
N GLY A 47 2.50 14.69 -9.09
CA GLY A 47 2.18 14.40 -10.49
C GLY A 47 1.95 12.90 -10.76
N HIS A 48 1.58 12.11 -9.75
CA HIS A 48 1.36 10.66 -9.90
C HIS A 48 0.03 10.30 -10.60
N ASN A 49 -0.87 11.27 -10.79
CA ASN A 49 -2.18 11.12 -11.44
C ASN A 49 -3.16 10.10 -10.82
N VAL A 50 -2.87 9.55 -9.63
CA VAL A 50 -3.90 8.93 -8.77
C VAL A 50 -4.97 9.99 -8.42
N PRO A 51 -6.26 9.76 -8.71
CA PRO A 51 -7.32 10.72 -8.44
C PRO A 51 -7.43 11.06 -6.95
N GLN A 52 -7.46 12.36 -6.65
CA GLN A 52 -7.49 12.87 -5.28
C GLN A 52 -8.76 12.42 -4.54
N ASP A 53 -9.90 12.35 -5.23
CA ASP A 53 -11.17 11.90 -4.67
C ASP A 53 -11.12 10.44 -4.21
N ILE A 54 -10.43 9.57 -4.96
CA ILE A 54 -10.25 8.17 -4.57
C ILE A 54 -9.40 8.06 -3.31
N CYS A 55 -8.30 8.82 -3.22
CA CYS A 55 -7.46 8.87 -2.01
C CYS A 55 -8.28 9.31 -0.77
N GLU A 56 -9.06 10.38 -0.90
CA GLU A 56 -9.90 10.90 0.18
C GLU A 56 -10.97 9.91 0.61
N ARG A 57 -11.60 9.22 -0.34
CA ARG A 57 -12.64 8.22 -0.05
C ARG A 57 -12.08 6.99 0.64
N VAL A 58 -10.93 6.46 0.22
CA VAL A 58 -10.26 5.34 0.91
C VAL A 58 -9.92 5.71 2.35
N LEU A 59 -9.38 6.90 2.58
CA LEU A 59 -9.07 7.40 3.93
C LEU A 59 -10.34 7.54 4.78
N LYS A 60 -11.39 8.15 4.22
CA LYS A 60 -12.68 8.32 4.90
C LYS A 60 -13.29 6.98 5.30
N LEU A 61 -13.38 6.04 4.36
CA LEU A 61 -13.99 4.73 4.60
C LEU A 61 -13.18 3.89 5.59
N GLY A 62 -11.84 3.93 5.50
CA GLY A 62 -10.97 3.31 6.50
C GLY A 62 -11.20 3.91 7.89
N TYR A 63 -11.27 5.24 7.99
CA TYR A 63 -11.57 5.93 9.25
C TYR A 63 -12.93 5.51 9.82
N GLU A 64 -13.99 5.53 9.01
CA GLU A 64 -15.34 5.11 9.41
C GLU A 64 -15.37 3.66 9.88
N PHE A 65 -14.67 2.75 9.18
CA PHE A 65 -14.57 1.34 9.57
C PHE A 65 -13.97 1.17 10.98
N PHE A 66 -12.84 1.82 11.28
CA PHE A 66 -12.20 1.66 12.60
C PHE A 66 -13.02 2.26 13.75
N HIS A 67 -13.96 3.17 13.44
CA HIS A 67 -14.92 3.74 14.41
C HIS A 67 -16.19 2.91 14.59
N LEU A 68 -16.37 1.82 13.85
CA LEU A 68 -17.47 0.89 14.08
C LEU A 68 -17.32 0.17 15.44
N PRO A 69 -18.44 -0.30 16.03
CA PRO A 69 -18.39 -1.21 17.18
C PRO A 69 -17.51 -2.43 16.89
N ASN A 70 -16.80 -2.93 17.91
CA ASN A 70 -15.92 -4.10 17.74
C ASN A 70 -16.65 -5.31 17.16
N GLU A 71 -17.93 -5.52 17.51
CA GLU A 71 -18.77 -6.60 16.97
C GLU A 71 -18.91 -6.54 15.43
N GLU A 72 -18.91 -5.35 14.84
CA GLU A 72 -18.97 -5.18 13.39
C GLU A 72 -17.61 -5.44 12.75
N LYS A 73 -16.52 -4.95 13.36
CA LYS A 73 -15.15 -5.18 12.88
C LYS A 73 -14.76 -6.66 12.97
N ASP A 74 -15.20 -7.33 14.03
CA ASP A 74 -14.93 -8.74 14.32
C ASP A 74 -15.51 -9.71 13.29
N LYS A 75 -16.51 -9.29 12.52
CA LYS A 75 -17.03 -10.07 11.38
C LYS A 75 -15.94 -10.37 10.34
N LEU A 76 -14.87 -9.57 10.29
CA LEU A 76 -13.74 -9.71 9.37
C LEU A 76 -12.45 -10.25 10.02
N SER A 77 -12.49 -10.60 11.32
CA SER A 77 -11.31 -11.01 12.12
C SER A 77 -10.41 -12.04 11.40
N ILE A 78 -9.10 -12.07 11.69
CA ILE A 78 -8.12 -13.06 11.18
C ILE A 78 -8.53 -14.53 11.35
N ALA A 79 -9.41 -14.89 12.30
CA ALA A 79 -10.03 -16.22 12.31
C ALA A 79 -10.79 -16.54 11.00
N ASN A 80 -11.16 -15.47 10.28
CA ASN A 80 -11.75 -15.38 8.96
C ASN A 80 -10.82 -14.65 7.96
N GLU A 81 -9.51 -14.54 8.23
CA GLU A 81 -8.42 -14.22 7.28
C GLU A 81 -7.96 -12.75 7.04
N ASP A 82 -8.68 -11.67 7.38
CA ASP A 82 -8.33 -10.31 6.86
C ASP A 82 -8.29 -9.10 7.85
N PHE A 83 -8.68 -9.24 9.13
CA PHE A 83 -8.65 -8.13 10.12
C PHE A 83 -7.87 -8.43 11.40
N ALA A 84 -6.86 -7.63 11.70
CA ALA A 84 -6.08 -7.66 12.93
C ALA A 84 -6.62 -6.66 13.97
N ARG A 85 -7.00 -7.17 15.14
CA ARG A 85 -7.44 -6.36 16.28
C ARG A 85 -6.25 -5.64 16.93
N LEU A 86 -6.58 -4.64 17.76
CA LEU A 86 -5.60 -3.90 18.54
C LEU A 86 -4.74 -4.85 19.40
N GLY A 87 -3.42 -4.80 19.19
CA GLY A 87 -2.45 -5.63 19.92
C GLY A 87 -2.30 -7.06 19.43
N GLU A 88 -2.92 -7.44 18.30
CA GLU A 88 -2.65 -8.73 17.64
C GLU A 88 -1.38 -8.70 16.79
N ASN A 89 -1.05 -7.55 16.17
CA ASN A 89 0.23 -7.37 15.50
C ASN A 89 1.36 -7.27 16.53
N VAL A 90 2.44 -8.02 16.30
CA VAL A 90 3.63 -8.06 17.16
C VAL A 90 4.88 -7.74 16.35
N THR A 91 5.52 -6.62 16.67
CA THR A 91 6.80 -6.22 16.08
C THR A 91 7.89 -6.30 17.14
N ARG A 92 8.96 -7.07 16.87
CA ARG A 92 10.08 -7.26 17.82
C ARG A 92 9.62 -7.68 19.23
N TYR A 93 8.68 -8.63 19.29
CA TYR A 93 8.08 -9.13 20.54
C TYR A 93 7.27 -8.11 21.35
N GLN A 94 6.93 -6.95 20.75
CA GLN A 94 6.04 -5.96 21.35
C GLN A 94 4.75 -5.87 20.54
N LYS A 95 3.62 -5.82 21.24
CA LYS A 95 2.32 -5.63 20.61
C LYS A 95 2.21 -4.21 20.09
N ASP A 96 1.81 -4.08 18.84
CA ASP A 96 1.64 -2.79 18.19
C ASP A 96 0.31 -2.15 18.61
N TRP A 97 0.32 -0.82 18.73
CA TRP A 97 -0.88 -0.04 19.07
C TRP A 97 -1.60 0.43 17.81
N HIS A 98 -2.07 -0.53 17.02
CA HIS A 98 -2.92 -0.28 15.87
C HIS A 98 -3.88 -1.43 15.61
N GLU A 99 -4.96 -1.13 14.90
CA GLU A 99 -5.83 -2.09 14.21
C GLU A 99 -5.45 -2.09 12.73
N ALA A 100 -5.66 -3.21 12.02
CA ALA A 100 -5.35 -3.29 10.60
C ALA A 100 -6.37 -4.11 9.80
N LEU A 101 -6.70 -3.62 8.61
CA LEU A 101 -7.31 -4.42 7.54
C LEU A 101 -6.25 -4.75 6.51
N ASP A 102 -6.10 -6.04 6.21
CA ASP A 102 -5.16 -6.54 5.22
C ASP A 102 -5.91 -7.04 3.99
N TYR A 103 -5.50 -6.54 2.83
CA TYR A 103 -5.98 -7.01 1.54
C TYR A 103 -4.83 -7.55 0.74
N TYR A 104 -5.02 -8.77 0.25
CA TYR A 104 -4.03 -9.46 -0.56
C TYR A 104 -4.53 -9.57 -2.00
N LYS A 105 -3.62 -9.84 -2.92
CA LYS A 105 -4.00 -10.19 -4.28
C LYS A 105 -4.96 -11.39 -4.30
N PRO A 106 -6.20 -11.24 -4.81
CA PRO A 106 -7.13 -12.35 -4.90
C PRO A 106 -6.59 -13.43 -5.84
N VAL A 107 -6.78 -14.68 -5.46
CA VAL A 107 -6.38 -15.84 -6.25
C VAL A 107 -7.60 -16.69 -6.56
N SER A 108 -7.71 -17.14 -7.81
CA SER A 108 -8.83 -17.99 -8.24
C SER A 108 -8.94 -19.24 -7.36
N PRO A 109 -10.16 -19.67 -6.97
CA PRO A 109 -10.35 -20.92 -6.22
C PRO A 109 -9.76 -22.16 -6.90
N ASN A 110 -9.66 -22.13 -8.23
CA ASN A 110 -9.10 -23.23 -9.03
C ASN A 110 -7.58 -23.15 -9.17
N HIS A 111 -6.94 -22.15 -8.58
CA HIS A 111 -5.50 -21.97 -8.67
C HIS A 111 -4.78 -23.06 -7.86
N PRO A 112 -3.69 -23.66 -8.37
CA PRO A 112 -2.96 -24.71 -7.66
C PRO A 112 -2.52 -24.34 -6.23
N LEU A 113 -2.23 -23.05 -5.98
CA LEU A 113 -1.84 -22.57 -4.65
C LEU A 113 -3.01 -22.52 -3.65
N VAL A 114 -4.24 -22.24 -4.13
CA VAL A 114 -5.45 -22.26 -3.28
C VAL A 114 -5.87 -23.70 -3.00
N ILE A 115 -5.83 -24.57 -4.02
CA ILE A 115 -6.13 -26.00 -3.86
C ILE A 115 -5.17 -26.67 -2.85
N LYS A 116 -3.91 -26.23 -2.81
CA LYS A 116 -2.90 -26.69 -1.84
C LYS A 116 -3.04 -26.07 -0.45
N ASN A 117 -4.06 -25.26 -0.21
CA ASN A 117 -4.34 -24.58 1.05
C ASN A 117 -3.12 -23.80 1.60
N LEU A 118 -2.37 -23.14 0.71
CA LEU A 118 -1.25 -22.30 1.12
C LEU A 118 -1.78 -20.98 1.72
N PRO A 119 -1.13 -20.45 2.77
CA PRO A 119 -1.56 -19.21 3.42
C PRO A 119 -1.52 -18.02 2.46
N LEU A 120 -2.34 -17.00 2.74
CA LEU A 120 -2.43 -15.76 1.96
C LEU A 120 -2.90 -15.99 0.51
N ARG A 121 -3.81 -16.95 0.29
CA ARG A 121 -4.35 -17.29 -1.03
C ARG A 121 -5.86 -17.46 -0.92
N GLY A 122 -6.62 -16.57 -1.56
CA GLY A 122 -8.08 -16.62 -1.48
C GLY A 122 -8.74 -15.36 -2.02
N LYS A 123 -9.91 -15.04 -1.47
CA LYS A 123 -10.62 -13.79 -1.75
C LYS A 123 -10.61 -12.95 -0.50
N ASN A 124 -10.38 -11.64 -0.66
CA ASN A 124 -10.52 -10.69 0.44
C ASN A 124 -11.96 -10.62 0.93
N GLN A 125 -12.11 -10.41 2.24
CA GLN A 125 -13.34 -10.08 2.91
C GLN A 125 -13.53 -8.57 2.97
N TRP A 126 -14.73 -8.13 2.63
CA TRP A 126 -15.03 -6.70 2.53
C TRP A 126 -16.19 -6.34 3.45
N PRO A 127 -16.14 -5.18 4.12
CA PRO A 127 -17.32 -4.57 4.73
C PRO A 127 -18.44 -4.45 3.68
N THR A 128 -19.65 -4.85 4.07
CA THR A 128 -20.84 -4.73 3.20
C THR A 128 -21.56 -3.40 3.37
N ASN A 129 -21.23 -2.66 4.42
CA ASN A 129 -21.77 -1.33 4.71
C ASN A 129 -20.61 -0.36 5.05
N PRO A 130 -20.45 0.75 4.32
CA PRO A 130 -21.24 1.14 3.14
C PRO A 130 -20.95 0.22 1.93
N SER A 131 -21.93 0.08 1.02
CA SER A 131 -21.84 -0.84 -0.13
C SER A 131 -20.72 -0.48 -1.12
N GLU A 132 -20.28 0.78 -1.10
CA GLU A 132 -19.18 1.30 -1.92
C GLU A 132 -17.80 0.94 -1.39
N PHE A 133 -17.68 0.40 -0.17
CA PHE A 133 -16.38 0.16 0.48
C PHE A 133 -15.45 -0.63 -0.44
N ARG A 134 -15.91 -1.80 -0.89
CA ARG A 134 -15.13 -2.67 -1.78
C ARG A 134 -14.71 -1.97 -3.07
N SER A 135 -15.66 -1.37 -3.79
CA SER A 135 -15.37 -0.83 -5.12
C SER A 135 -14.41 0.36 -5.08
N VAL A 136 -14.43 1.17 -4.01
CA VAL A 136 -13.48 2.27 -3.82
C VAL A 136 -12.07 1.76 -3.56
N PHE A 137 -11.93 0.75 -2.70
CA PHE A 137 -10.62 0.16 -2.41
C PHE A 137 -10.04 -0.58 -3.63
N GLU A 138 -10.87 -1.34 -4.36
CA GLU A 138 -10.44 -2.01 -5.60
C GLU A 138 -9.96 -0.98 -6.64
N GLN A 139 -10.67 0.14 -6.84
CA GLN A 139 -10.22 1.24 -7.72
C GLN A 139 -8.88 1.84 -7.28
N TYR A 140 -8.70 2.08 -5.97
CA TYR A 140 -7.43 2.59 -5.46
C TYR A 140 -6.28 1.61 -5.69
N ILE A 141 -6.52 0.31 -5.45
CA ILE A 141 -5.52 -0.75 -5.70
C ILE A 141 -5.12 -0.78 -7.18
N GLU A 142 -6.06 -0.64 -8.11
CA GLU A 142 -5.77 -0.56 -9.55
C GLU A 142 -4.88 0.65 -9.89
N HIS A 143 -5.20 1.83 -9.36
CA HIS A 143 -4.38 3.02 -9.53
C HIS A 143 -2.96 2.84 -8.95
N MET A 144 -2.84 2.26 -7.76
CA MET A 144 -1.56 2.02 -7.11
C MET A 144 -0.72 0.95 -7.82
N ASN A 145 -1.34 -0.09 -8.39
CA ASN A 145 -0.64 -1.08 -9.21
C ASN A 145 -0.10 -0.44 -10.50
N SER A 146 -0.90 0.39 -11.17
CA SER A 146 -0.47 1.12 -12.37
C SER A 146 0.68 2.08 -12.06
N LEU A 147 0.58 2.85 -10.96
CA LEU A 147 1.64 3.74 -10.51
C LEU A 147 2.90 2.95 -10.13
N GLY A 148 2.76 1.85 -9.40
CA GLY A 148 3.85 0.98 -9.00
C GLY A 148 4.64 0.47 -10.20
N ALA A 149 3.97 0.02 -11.27
CA ALA A 149 4.63 -0.42 -12.50
C ALA A 149 5.45 0.72 -13.16
N LYS A 150 4.91 1.94 -13.18
CA LYS A 150 5.62 3.13 -13.71
C LYS A 150 6.83 3.48 -12.86
N VAL A 151 6.71 3.42 -11.52
CA VAL A 151 7.84 3.63 -10.60
C VAL A 151 8.92 2.58 -10.81
N MET A 152 8.54 1.30 -10.94
CA MET A 152 9.50 0.22 -11.24
C MET A 152 10.19 0.42 -12.59
N SER A 153 9.48 0.95 -13.59
CA SER A 153 10.06 1.33 -14.88
C SER A 153 11.10 2.46 -14.74
N ALA A 154 10.77 3.50 -13.98
CA ALA A 154 11.69 4.60 -13.72
C ALA A 154 12.94 4.15 -12.92
N ILE A 155 12.77 3.25 -11.95
CA ILE A 155 13.88 2.64 -11.21
C ILE A 155 14.79 1.84 -12.15
N ALA A 156 14.23 1.07 -13.09
CA ALA A 156 15.02 0.34 -14.09
C ALA A 156 15.91 1.29 -14.91
N ILE A 157 15.33 2.38 -15.42
CA ILE A 157 16.07 3.42 -16.15
C ILE A 157 17.17 4.04 -15.26
N GLY A 158 16.88 4.32 -14.00
CA GLY A 158 17.84 4.89 -13.05
C GLY A 158 19.04 3.98 -12.77
N LEU A 159 18.83 2.67 -12.87
CA LEU A 159 19.87 1.64 -12.78
C LEU A 159 20.62 1.39 -14.10
N GLY A 160 20.25 2.09 -15.18
CA GLY A 160 20.82 1.89 -16.51
C GLY A 160 20.32 0.62 -17.21
N LEU A 161 19.15 0.12 -16.82
CA LEU A 161 18.48 -1.03 -17.42
C LEU A 161 17.38 -0.58 -18.39
N GLU A 162 16.90 -1.52 -19.21
CA GLU A 162 15.71 -1.33 -20.03
C GLU A 162 14.48 -1.01 -19.15
N HIS A 163 13.62 -0.12 -19.63
CA HIS A 163 12.46 0.38 -18.89
C HIS A 163 11.47 -0.71 -18.44
N ASP A 164 11.46 -1.87 -19.09
CA ASP A 164 10.54 -2.99 -18.81
C ASP A 164 11.20 -4.10 -17.96
N HIS A 165 12.46 -3.91 -17.55
CA HIS A 165 13.25 -4.94 -16.88
C HIS A 165 12.55 -5.55 -15.67
N PHE A 166 11.91 -4.73 -14.83
CA PHE A 166 11.13 -5.21 -13.68
C PHE A 166 9.66 -5.44 -13.99
N VAL A 167 9.08 -4.62 -14.88
CA VAL A 167 7.64 -4.64 -15.20
C VAL A 167 7.19 -6.00 -15.73
N LYS A 168 8.05 -6.69 -16.49
CA LYS A 168 7.76 -8.04 -16.98
C LYS A 168 7.53 -9.10 -15.89
N PHE A 169 7.95 -8.84 -14.65
CA PHE A 169 7.71 -9.72 -13.50
C PHE A 169 6.47 -9.30 -12.68
N MET A 170 5.77 -8.24 -13.10
CA MET A 170 4.66 -7.67 -12.34
C MET A 170 3.28 -8.18 -12.74
N ASP A 171 3.14 -8.81 -13.91
CA ASP A 171 1.86 -9.27 -14.47
C ASP A 171 1.04 -10.13 -13.48
N ASP A 172 1.68 -11.14 -12.88
CA ASP A 172 1.07 -11.95 -11.81
C ASP A 172 1.71 -11.71 -10.42
N SER A 173 2.29 -10.53 -10.18
CA SER A 173 2.95 -10.25 -8.89
C SER A 173 2.02 -10.27 -7.68
N PHE A 174 2.56 -10.64 -6.52
CA PHE A 174 1.87 -10.56 -5.23
C PHE A 174 1.89 -9.11 -4.73
N TRP A 175 0.74 -8.60 -4.28
CA TRP A 175 0.63 -7.30 -3.61
C TRP A 175 -0.13 -7.46 -2.30
N VAL A 176 0.13 -6.52 -1.38
CA VAL A 176 -0.60 -6.34 -0.13
C VAL A 176 -0.94 -4.87 0.03
N MET A 177 -2.18 -4.59 0.43
CA MET A 177 -2.62 -3.29 0.90
C MET A 177 -3.00 -3.44 2.36
N ARG A 178 -2.41 -2.61 3.23
CA ARG A 178 -2.73 -2.59 4.65
C ARG A 178 -3.31 -1.23 5.02
N VAL A 179 -4.53 -1.23 5.54
CA VAL A 179 -5.19 -0.05 6.12
C VAL A 179 -4.94 -0.09 7.61
N ILE A 180 -4.36 0.97 8.19
CA ILE A 180 -3.98 0.99 9.60
C ILE A 180 -4.74 2.08 10.33
N GLY A 181 -5.46 1.68 11.38
CA GLY A 181 -6.08 2.59 12.34
C GLY A 181 -5.20 2.71 13.58
N TYR A 182 -4.80 3.92 13.93
CA TYR A 182 -4.06 4.20 15.17
C TYR A 182 -5.01 4.87 16.18
N PRO A 183 -5.54 4.14 17.18
CA PRO A 183 -6.36 4.74 18.21
C PRO A 183 -5.57 5.78 19.02
N PRO A 184 -6.23 6.80 19.59
CA PRO A 184 -5.57 7.76 20.44
C PRO A 184 -4.88 7.06 21.62
N LEU A 185 -3.69 7.53 21.97
CA LEU A 185 -3.01 7.12 23.20
C LEU A 185 -3.65 7.84 24.37
N SER A 186 -3.90 7.14 25.47
CA SER A 186 -4.34 7.76 26.72
C SER A 186 -3.21 8.57 27.37
N ASN A 187 -1.95 8.20 27.12
CA ASN A 187 -0.77 8.94 27.56
C ASN A 187 0.35 8.94 26.49
N ALA A 188 0.92 10.13 26.21
CA ALA A 188 2.00 10.33 25.24
C ALA A 188 3.33 9.64 25.60
N ASN A 189 3.45 9.10 26.83
CA ASN A 189 4.64 8.40 27.31
C ASN A 189 4.75 6.94 26.82
N GLY A 190 3.85 6.48 25.94
CA GLY A 190 3.94 5.15 25.31
C GLY A 190 3.63 3.96 26.23
N VAL A 191 2.98 4.21 27.38
CA VAL A 191 2.63 3.20 28.39
C VAL A 191 1.44 2.33 27.96
N ASP A 192 0.71 2.76 26.93
CA ASP A 192 -0.42 2.01 26.35
C ASP A 192 0.01 0.94 25.35
N ARG A 193 1.29 0.65 25.16
CA ARG A 193 1.68 -0.55 24.41
C ARG A 193 1.09 -1.76 25.13
N VAL A 194 0.20 -2.50 24.45
CA VAL A 194 -0.47 -3.68 25.02
C VAL A 194 0.60 -4.53 25.70
N LYS A 195 0.48 -4.70 27.02
CA LYS A 195 1.52 -5.30 27.86
C LYS A 195 2.10 -6.55 27.19
N HIS A 196 3.43 -6.67 27.26
CA HIS A 196 4.24 -7.78 26.73
C HIS A 196 3.45 -9.10 26.71
N SER A 197 3.42 -9.76 25.56
CA SER A 197 2.97 -11.16 25.53
C SER A 197 3.94 -11.95 26.40
N CYS A 198 3.41 -12.68 27.37
CA CYS A 198 4.11 -13.83 27.93
C CYS A 198 4.41 -14.85 26.83
#